data_AF-A0A527V206-F1
#
_entry.id   AF-A0A527V206-F1
#
_cell.length_a   1.000
_cell.length_b   1.000
_cell.length_c   1.000
_cell.angle_alpha   90.00
_cell.angle_beta   90.00
_cell.angle_gamma   90.00
#
_symmetry.space_group_name_H-M   'P 1'
#
loop_
_entity.id
_entity.type
_entity.pdbx_description
1 polymer ?
#
loop_
_entity_poly.entity_id
_entity_poly.type
_entity_poly.pdbx_seq_one_letter_code
_entity_poly.pdbx_strand_id
1 'polypeptide(L)' 'MSVNSPAMKAASHESILARLQDDIDRLPNALARIAKYILENPEKVLHQSVAELERVLFNPVHILRL' A
#
# COMPACT_ATOMS: atom_id res chain seq x y z
N MET A 1 -31.32 25.98 -16.72
CA MET A 1 -31.61 24.70 -16.05
C MET A 1 -30.33 24.19 -15.40
N SER A 2 -30.40 23.98 -14.08
CA SER A 2 -29.32 23.43 -13.26
C SER A 2 -29.38 21.91 -13.29
N VAL A 3 -28.25 21.25 -13.51
CA VAL A 3 -27.97 19.93 -12.94
C VAL A 3 -26.54 19.94 -12.41
N ASN A 4 -26.37 20.52 -11.22
CA ASN A 4 -25.26 20.15 -10.35
C ASN A 4 -25.43 18.69 -9.95
N SER A 5 -24.39 17.88 -10.06
CA SER A 5 -24.19 16.73 -9.17
C SER A 5 -22.70 16.38 -9.05
N PRO A 6 -21.99 16.97 -8.08
CA PRO A 6 -20.68 16.47 -7.63
C PRO A 6 -20.76 15.08 -6.98
N ALA A 7 -21.98 14.57 -6.74
CA ALA A 7 -22.26 13.34 -5.99
C ALA A 7 -21.69 12.06 -6.63
N MET A 8 -21.44 12.02 -7.94
CA MET A 8 -20.95 10.80 -8.59
C MET A 8 -19.44 10.57 -8.48
N LYS A 9 -18.66 11.58 -8.07
CA LYS A 9 -17.22 11.40 -7.77
C LYS A 9 -16.94 11.00 -6.32
N ALA A 10 -17.94 11.10 -5.44
CA ALA A 10 -17.78 10.84 -4.02
C ALA A 10 -18.01 9.37 -3.62
N ALA A 11 -18.51 8.53 -4.54
CA ALA A 11 -18.98 7.18 -4.22
C ALA A 11 -17.89 6.10 -4.13
N SER A 12 -16.60 6.39 -4.36
CA SER A 12 -15.57 5.33 -4.38
C SER A 12 -14.14 5.81 -4.13
N HIS A 13 -13.93 6.81 -3.27
CA HIS A 13 -12.59 7.06 -2.71
C HIS A 13 -12.46 6.31 -1.39
N GLU A 14 -12.68 5.00 -1.44
CA GLU A 14 -12.11 4.15 -0.40
C GLU A 14 -10.60 4.34 -0.45
N SER A 15 -10.01 4.65 0.70
CA SER A 15 -8.57 4.87 0.80
C SER A 15 -7.86 3.62 0.24
N ILE A 16 -6.93 3.81 -0.70
CA ILE A 16 -6.13 2.71 -1.25
C ILE A 16 -5.44 1.92 -0.12
N LEU A 17 -5.09 2.59 0.97
CA LEU A 17 -4.53 1.94 2.17
C LEU A 17 -5.58 1.10 2.91
N ALA A 18 -6.83 1.54 2.98
CA ALA A 18 -7.91 0.75 3.59
C ALA A 18 -8.18 -0.52 2.78
N ARG A 19 -8.27 -0.40 1.45
CA ARG A 19 -8.43 -1.56 0.58
C ARG A 19 -7.23 -2.51 0.64
N LEU A 20 -6.01 -1.97 0.68
CA LEU A 20 -4.79 -2.76 0.83
C LEU A 20 -4.76 -3.51 2.18
N GLN A 21 -5.27 -2.89 3.23
CA GLN A 21 -5.39 -3.50 4.56
C GLN A 21 -6.38 -4.67 4.57
N ASP A 22 -7.49 -4.58 3.84
CA ASP A 22 -8.48 -5.66 3.75
C ASP A 22 -7.99 -6.85 2.90
N ASP A 23 -7.18 -6.57 1.87
CA ASP A 23 -6.67 -7.59 0.97
C ASP A 23 -5.37 -8.27 1.48
N ILE A 24 -4.70 -7.72 2.51
CA ILE A 24 -3.34 -8.13 2.90
C ILE A 24 -3.20 -9.62 3.22
N ASP A 25 -4.18 -10.19 3.91
CA ASP A 25 -4.16 -11.61 4.34
C ASP A 25 -4.37 -12.57 3.16
N ARG A 26 -4.83 -12.06 2.02
CA ARG A 26 -5.05 -12.83 0.78
C ARG A 26 -3.86 -12.77 -0.17
N LEU A 27 -2.89 -11.88 0.11
CA LEU A 27 -1.73 -11.69 -0.75
C LEU A 27 -0.70 -12.81 -0.54
N PRO A 28 -0.04 -13.28 -1.62
CA PRO A 28 1.06 -14.23 -1.49
C PRO A 28 2.29 -13.56 -0.83
N ASN A 29 3.05 -14.35 -0.06
CA ASN A 29 4.19 -13.97 0.79
C ASN A 29 4.93 -12.66 0.45
N ALA A 30 5.53 -12.55 -0.74
CA ALA A 30 6.31 -11.37 -1.12
C ALA A 30 5.44 -10.10 -1.26
N LEU A 31 4.23 -10.24 -1.81
CA LEU A 31 3.28 -9.15 -1.94
C LEU A 31 2.69 -8.74 -0.59
N ALA A 32 2.38 -9.70 0.29
CA ALA A 32 1.93 -9.41 1.65
C ALA A 32 2.99 -8.62 2.44
N ARG A 33 4.28 -8.95 2.26
CA ARG A 33 5.40 -8.20 2.87
C ARG A 33 5.48 -6.76 2.36
N ILE A 34 5.35 -6.55 1.05
CA ILE A 34 5.32 -5.20 0.46
C ILE A 34 4.12 -4.41 1.00
N ALA A 35 2.93 -5.01 0.99
CA ALA A 35 1.71 -4.39 1.49
C ALA A 35 1.83 -3.99 2.96
N LYS A 36 2.35 -4.88 3.81
CA LYS A 36 2.59 -4.61 5.23
C LYS A 36 3.52 -3.41 5.42
N TYR A 37 4.64 -3.38 4.69
CA TYR A 37 5.60 -2.28 4.79
C TYR A 37 5.01 -0.94 4.34
N ILE A 38 4.19 -0.92 3.29
CA ILE A 38 3.48 0.28 2.82
C ILE A 38 2.53 0.79 3.90
N LEU A 39 1.74 -0.09 4.53
CA LEU A 39 0.78 0.27 5.59
C LEU A 39 1.47 0.78 6.86
N GLU A 40 2.63 0.21 7.21
CA GLU A 40 3.44 0.63 8.36
C GLU A 40 4.22 1.93 8.10
N ASN A 41 4.53 2.26 6.84
CA ASN A 41 5.39 3.38 6.47
C ASN A 41 4.86 4.21 5.28
N PRO A 42 3.60 4.69 5.30
CA PRO A 42 2.96 5.30 4.13
C PRO A 42 3.65 6.58 3.66
N GLU A 43 4.19 7.41 4.55
CA GLU A 43 4.89 8.64 4.15
C GLU A 43 6.28 8.36 3.57
N LYS A 44 6.99 7.36 4.10
CA LYS A 44 8.34 7.02 3.62
C LYS A 44 8.29 6.42 2.22
N VAL A 45 7.28 5.59 1.94
CA VAL A 45 7.20 4.89 0.66
C VAL A 45 6.96 5.84 -0.51
N LEU A 46 6.36 7.02 -0.27
CA LEU A 46 6.20 8.07 -1.28
C LEU A 46 7.52 8.65 -1.76
N HIS A 47 8.57 8.56 -0.93
CA HIS A 47 9.89 9.11 -1.21
C HIS A 47 10.93 8.02 -1.52
N GLN A 48 10.52 6.75 -1.57
CA GLN A 48 11.39 5.61 -1.85
C GLN A 48 11.19 5.13 -3.29
N SER A 49 12.30 4.88 -3.97
CA SER A 49 12.28 4.15 -5.24
C SER A 49 11.99 2.66 -5.01
N VAL A 50 11.55 1.98 -6.08
CA VAL A 50 11.32 0.53 -6.05
C VAL A 50 12.60 -0.23 -5.66
N ALA A 51 13.76 0.19 -6.16
CA ALA A 51 15.05 -0.43 -5.81
C ALA A 51 15.40 -0.28 -4.32
N GLU A 52 15.08 0.86 -3.70
CA GLU A 52 15.25 1.05 -2.26
C GLU A 52 14.28 0.17 -1.47
N LEU A 53 13.04 0.04 -1.95
CA LEU A 53 12.04 -0.86 -1.37
C LEU A 53 12.52 -2.31 -1.40
N GLU A 54 13.05 -2.76 -2.54
CA GLU A 54 13.59 -4.11 -2.70
C GLU A 54 14.73 -4.38 -1.71
N ARG A 55 15.63 -3.41 -1.54
CA ARG A 55 16.74 -3.51 -0.59
C ARG A 55 16.27 -3.63 0.86
N VAL A 56 15.16 -2.98 1.22
CA VAL A 56 14.60 -3.08 2.57
C VAL A 56 13.88 -4.41 2.79
N LEU A 57 13.11 -4.88 1.80
CA LEU A 57 12.21 -6.02 1.93
C LEU A 57 12.84 -7.37 1.62
N PHE A 58 13.83 -7.41 0.75
CA PHE A 58 14.40 -8.66 0.22
C PHE A 58 15.90 -8.81 0.54
N ASN A 59 16.48 -7.93 1.35
CA ASN A 59 17.86 -8.11 1.80
C ASN A 59 17.93 -9.24 2.86
N PRO A 60 18.71 -10.31 2.61
CA PRO A 60 18.80 -11.48 3.49
C PRO A 60 19.24 -11.15 4.92
N VAL A 61 19.97 -10.05 5.14
CA VAL A 61 20.37 -9.60 6.49
C VAL A 61 19.15 -9.17 7.33
N HIS A 62 18.07 -8.70 6.70
CA HIS A 62 16.82 -8.34 7.37
C HIS A 62 15.80 -9.50 7.43
N ILE A 63 15.97 -10.53 6.60
CA ILE A 63 15.08 -11.70 6.56
C ILE A 63 15.31 -12.64 7.77
N LEU A 64 16.51 -12.65 8.36
CA LEU A 64 16.88 -13.51 9.49
C LEU A 64 16.46 -12.98 10.88
N ARG A 65 15.76 -11.84 10.95
CA ARG A 65 15.41 -11.16 12.22
C ARG A 65 13.90 -11.10 12.51
N LEU A 66 13.10 -11.87 11.77
CA LEU A 66 11.65 -12.02 11.95
C LEU A 66 11.31 -13.45 12.36
#